data_AF-A0A846SN28-F1
#
_entry.id   AF-A0A846SN28-F1
#
_cell.length_a   1.000
_cell.length_b   1.000
_cell.length_c   1.000
_cell.angle_alpha   90.00
_cell.angle_beta   90.00
_cell.angle_gamma   90.00
#
_symmetry.space_group_name_H-M   'P 1'
#
loop_
_entity.id
_entity.type
_entity.pdbx_description
1 polymer ?
#
loop_
_entity_poly.entity_id
_entity_poly.type
_entity_poly.pdbx_seq_one_letter_code
_entity_poly.pdbx_strand_id
1 'polypeptide(L)'
;MSRPEAPVSGDRRVGGSRAVRVLLSLITVAGVFAVLMFVAAHQGLPQFRPLSGNGAEIVNEATSEPAPAESTPGPMEQTEESPLLKVIGAVMATLVAIAVLTLLFFGVRMLVRYVRGLWRDRPLARRAAADIDASSAAVAGVDAEPDAAVIRRGIDEALRTIDVDPAPGDSIVAAWVGLEESATDAGAGRAPHETPSEFTVRIIGRRAGIAADVVGLLRLYEQVRFGGLVADERDRAAAAACLRGIQEGWR
;
A
#
# COMPACT_ATOMS: atom_id res chain seq x y z
N MET A 1 -22.14 5.42 64.49
CA MET A 1 -22.64 4.34 63.62
C MET A 1 -21.84 4.37 62.35
N SER A 2 -21.07 3.30 62.14
CA SER A 2 -20.02 3.18 61.13
C SER A 2 -20.43 2.14 60.11
N ARG A 3 -20.29 2.45 58.80
CA ARG A 3 -20.04 1.57 57.62
C ARG A 3 -20.67 2.17 56.35
N PRO A 4 -20.16 1.85 55.14
CA PRO A 4 -18.76 1.87 54.72
C PRO A 4 -18.61 2.57 53.35
N GLU A 5 -17.42 3.09 53.05
CA GLU A 5 -17.07 3.49 51.69
C GLU A 5 -17.04 2.27 50.76
N ALA A 6 -17.63 2.40 49.58
CA ALA A 6 -17.54 1.41 48.53
C ALA A 6 -16.17 1.56 47.81
N PRO A 7 -15.46 0.44 47.52
CA PRO A 7 -14.19 0.50 46.82
C PRO A 7 -14.43 0.77 45.33
N VAL A 8 -13.92 1.90 44.82
CA VAL A 8 -13.71 2.10 43.38
C VAL A 8 -12.51 1.24 42.96
N SER A 9 -12.78 -0.03 42.67
CA SER A 9 -11.88 -0.91 41.93
C SER A 9 -12.37 -0.98 40.49
N GLY A 10 -11.51 -0.59 39.55
CA GLY A 10 -11.86 -0.63 38.13
C GLY A 10 -10.84 0.03 37.23
N ASP A 11 -9.58 -0.37 37.41
CA ASP A 11 -8.45 -0.08 36.55
C ASP A 11 -8.85 -0.18 35.05
N ARG A 12 -8.86 0.97 34.38
CA ARG A 12 -9.21 1.11 32.97
C ARG A 12 -8.11 0.44 32.14
N ARG A 13 -8.32 -0.83 31.78
CA ARG A 13 -7.57 -1.56 30.74
C ARG A 13 -7.77 -0.91 29.36
N VAL A 14 -7.19 0.26 29.14
CA VAL A 14 -7.11 0.93 27.81
C VAL A 14 -5.76 0.66 27.14
N GLY A 15 -4.84 -0.05 27.80
CA GLY A 15 -3.53 -0.39 27.25
C GLY A 15 -3.51 -1.51 26.20
N GLY A 16 -4.54 -2.35 26.13
CA GLY A 16 -4.50 -3.59 25.35
C GLY A 16 -4.33 -3.39 23.84
N SER A 17 -5.07 -2.45 23.24
CA SER A 17 -5.03 -2.26 21.78
C SER A 17 -3.77 -1.54 21.29
N ARG A 18 -3.17 -0.67 22.11
CA ARG A 18 -1.89 -0.02 21.77
C ARG A 18 -0.73 -0.99 21.98
N ALA A 19 -0.72 -1.75 23.08
CA ALA A 19 0.28 -2.77 23.33
C ALA A 19 0.26 -3.88 22.27
N VAL A 20 -0.93 -4.36 21.88
CA VAL A 20 -1.06 -5.37 20.81
C VAL A 20 -0.59 -4.83 19.45
N ARG A 21 -0.88 -3.55 19.13
CA ARG A 21 -0.39 -2.91 17.89
C ARG A 21 1.13 -2.78 17.87
N VAL A 22 1.72 -2.27 18.94
CA VAL A 22 3.18 -2.11 19.08
C VAL A 22 3.87 -3.47 19.04
N LEU A 23 3.31 -4.48 19.70
CA LEU A 23 3.83 -5.84 19.71
C LEU A 23 3.79 -6.46 18.31
N LEU A 24 2.71 -6.25 17.56
CA LEU A 24 2.59 -6.73 16.17
C LEU A 24 3.59 -6.05 15.23
N SER A 25 3.78 -4.73 15.36
CA SER A 25 4.79 -4.00 14.60
C SER A 25 6.21 -4.50 14.92
N LEU A 26 6.52 -4.70 16.20
CA LEU A 26 7.80 -5.26 16.65
C LEU A 26 8.05 -6.66 16.11
N ILE A 27 7.04 -7.54 16.14
CA ILE A 27 7.16 -8.90 15.59
C ILE A 27 7.40 -8.85 14.08
N THR A 28 6.76 -7.91 13.38
CA THR A 28 6.91 -7.77 11.92
C THR A 28 8.30 -7.27 11.55
N VAL A 29 8.80 -6.24 12.25
CA VAL A 29 10.16 -5.70 12.05
C VAL A 29 11.21 -6.74 12.43
N ALA A 30 11.02 -7.47 13.54
CA ALA A 30 11.91 -8.55 13.95
C ALA A 30 11.92 -9.69 12.92
N GLY A 31 10.76 -10.04 12.36
CA GLY A 31 10.65 -11.04 11.30
C GLY A 31 11.39 -10.62 10.02
N VAL A 32 11.21 -9.38 9.56
CA VAL A 32 11.93 -8.84 8.39
C VAL A 32 13.43 -8.79 8.66
N PHE A 33 13.85 -8.34 9.83
CA PHE A 33 15.25 -8.28 10.22
C PHE A 33 15.88 -9.68 10.27
N ALA A 34 15.18 -10.68 10.81
CA ALA A 34 15.65 -12.07 10.83
C ALA A 34 15.80 -12.65 9.41
N VAL A 35 14.87 -12.35 8.50
CA VAL A 35 14.97 -12.75 7.10
C VAL A 35 16.15 -12.08 6.41
N LEU A 36 16.36 -10.78 6.61
CA LEU A 36 17.49 -10.05 6.06
C LEU A 36 18.82 -10.58 6.60
N MET A 37 18.91 -10.85 7.90
CA MET A 37 20.10 -11.46 8.51
C MET A 37 20.38 -12.86 7.97
N PHE A 38 19.34 -13.68 7.74
CA PHE A 38 19.47 -15.00 7.14
C PHE A 38 20.00 -14.92 5.70
N VAL A 39 19.48 -13.99 4.91
CA VAL A 39 19.97 -13.73 3.54
C VAL A 39 21.42 -13.22 3.55
N ALA A 40 21.76 -12.30 4.45
CA ALA A 40 23.12 -11.78 4.58
C ALA A 40 24.12 -12.84 5.03
N ALA A 41 23.74 -13.74 5.95
CA ALA A 41 24.57 -14.85 6.37
C ALA A 41 24.87 -15.83 5.23
N HIS A 42 23.93 -15.99 4.29
CA HIS A 42 24.12 -16.81 3.09
C HIS A 42 25.04 -16.18 2.03
N GLN A 43 25.42 -14.89 2.14
CA GLN A 43 26.26 -14.21 1.16
C GLN A 43 27.78 -14.30 1.39
N GLY A 44 28.23 -15.05 2.40
CA GLY A 44 29.65 -15.47 2.53
C GLY A 44 30.66 -14.33 2.81
N LEU A 45 31.76 -14.67 3.50
CA LEU A 45 32.79 -13.68 3.87
C LEU A 45 33.38 -12.99 2.62
N PRO A 46 33.62 -11.66 2.65
CA PRO A 46 34.22 -10.94 1.55
C PRO A 46 35.65 -11.45 1.29
N GLN A 47 35.86 -12.10 0.15
CA GLN A 47 37.17 -12.58 -0.28
C GLN A 47 37.85 -11.47 -1.10
N PHE A 48 38.77 -10.75 -0.47
CA PHE A 48 39.61 -9.78 -1.18
C PHE A 48 40.69 -10.52 -1.97
N ARG A 49 40.58 -10.48 -3.30
CA ARG A 49 41.62 -10.99 -4.22
C ARG A 49 42.79 -9.98 -4.24
N PRO A 50 44.02 -10.35 -3.85
CA PRO A 50 45.15 -9.44 -4.02
C PRO A 50 45.40 -9.24 -5.52
N LEU A 51 45.46 -7.96 -5.92
CA LEU A 51 45.71 -7.54 -7.29
C LEU A 51 47.18 -7.84 -7.62
N SER A 52 47.44 -8.83 -8.48
CA SER A 52 48.76 -9.01 -9.09
C SER A 52 48.93 -7.97 -10.19
N GLY A 53 49.68 -6.92 -9.92
CA GLY A 53 50.10 -5.91 -10.88
C GLY A 53 51.48 -5.37 -10.51
N ASN A 54 52.50 -5.79 -11.27
CA ASN A 54 53.89 -5.36 -11.16
C ASN A 54 54.05 -3.84 -11.20
N GLY A 55 54.92 -3.30 -10.34
CA GLY A 55 55.47 -1.95 -10.54
C GLY A 55 55.93 -1.22 -9.28
N ALA A 56 56.84 -1.79 -8.48
CA ALA A 56 57.75 -1.02 -7.65
C ALA A 56 58.99 -1.87 -7.36
N GLU A 57 60.00 -1.61 -8.17
CA GLU A 57 61.40 -1.98 -8.00
C GLU A 57 61.88 -1.55 -6.60
N ILE A 58 62.16 -2.52 -5.73
CA ILE A 58 63.21 -2.38 -4.72
C ILE A 58 64.22 -3.47 -5.01
N VAL A 59 65.27 -3.06 -5.71
CA VAL A 59 66.53 -3.79 -5.83
C VAL A 59 67.01 -4.12 -4.43
N ASN A 60 67.17 -5.40 -4.14
CA ASN A 60 68.09 -5.84 -3.10
C ASN A 60 68.87 -7.04 -3.66
N GLU A 61 70.09 -6.72 -4.08
CA GLU A 61 71.11 -7.63 -4.57
C GLU A 61 71.78 -8.30 -3.37
N ALA A 62 71.61 -9.63 -3.22
CA ALA A 62 72.57 -10.49 -2.53
C ALA A 62 72.26 -12.00 -2.76
N THR A 63 73.21 -12.65 -3.45
CA THR A 63 73.67 -14.04 -3.22
C THR A 63 72.85 -15.21 -3.79
N SER A 64 73.38 -15.79 -4.87
CA SER A 64 73.16 -17.19 -5.27
C SER A 64 73.92 -18.17 -4.36
N GLU A 65 73.26 -19.20 -3.84
CA GLU A 65 73.88 -20.43 -3.28
C GLU A 65 72.94 -21.64 -3.55
N PRO A 66 73.45 -22.86 -3.85
CA PRO A 66 72.69 -23.91 -4.54
C PRO A 66 71.88 -24.84 -3.61
N ALA A 67 70.88 -25.52 -4.20
CA ALA A 67 70.01 -26.58 -3.64
C ALA A 67 70.78 -27.68 -2.84
N PRO A 68 70.17 -28.47 -1.90
CA PRO A 68 68.81 -29.05 -1.97
C PRO A 68 68.05 -29.29 -0.62
N ALA A 69 66.72 -29.47 -0.66
CA ALA A 69 65.99 -30.35 0.26
C ALA A 69 64.56 -30.62 -0.23
N GLU A 70 64.22 -31.91 -0.28
CA GLU A 70 62.89 -32.45 -0.57
C GLU A 70 61.85 -31.95 0.44
N SER A 71 60.68 -31.59 -0.05
CA SER A 71 59.44 -31.61 0.73
C SER A 71 58.31 -31.95 -0.21
N THR A 72 58.00 -33.25 -0.28
CA THR A 72 56.77 -33.77 -0.85
C THR A 72 55.58 -33.04 -0.24
N PRO A 73 54.70 -32.37 -1.01
CA PRO A 73 53.40 -32.00 -0.50
C PRO A 73 52.60 -33.30 -0.35
N GLY A 74 52.23 -33.64 0.90
CA GLY A 74 51.31 -34.74 1.16
C GLY A 74 49.99 -34.53 0.39
N PRO A 75 49.30 -35.60 -0.04
CA PRO A 75 47.99 -35.45 -0.67
C PRO A 75 47.05 -34.70 0.27
N MET A 76 46.59 -33.51 -0.15
CA MET A 76 45.47 -32.86 0.49
C MET A 76 44.29 -33.82 0.39
N GLU A 77 43.81 -34.32 1.53
CA GLU A 77 42.53 -35.03 1.60
C GLU A 77 41.46 -34.11 1.02
N GLN A 78 41.04 -34.44 -0.20
CA GLN A 78 39.80 -33.92 -0.75
C GLN A 78 38.72 -34.43 0.20
N THR A 79 38.14 -33.52 0.98
CA THR A 79 36.96 -33.82 1.79
C THR A 79 35.87 -34.23 0.82
N GLU A 80 35.71 -35.54 0.63
CA GLU A 80 34.62 -36.15 -0.12
C GLU A 80 33.32 -35.66 0.55
N GLU A 81 32.69 -34.64 -0.05
CA GLU A 81 31.40 -34.10 0.37
C GLU A 81 30.39 -35.25 0.31
N SER A 82 30.16 -35.90 1.44
CA SER A 82 29.29 -37.07 1.51
C SER A 82 27.92 -36.71 0.94
N PRO A 83 27.39 -37.47 -0.04
CA PRO A 83 26.11 -37.18 -0.69
C PRO A 83 24.96 -37.09 0.33
N LEU A 84 25.09 -37.78 1.46
CA LEU A 84 24.18 -37.72 2.60
C LEU A 84 24.12 -36.33 3.26
N LEU A 85 25.25 -35.65 3.44
CA LEU A 85 25.31 -34.27 3.97
C LEU A 85 24.63 -33.27 3.01
N LYS A 86 24.80 -33.47 1.70
CA LYS A 86 24.17 -32.64 0.67
C LYS A 86 22.64 -32.83 0.64
N VAL A 87 22.17 -34.06 0.78
CA VAL A 87 20.73 -34.37 0.87
C VAL A 87 20.13 -33.79 2.15
N ILE A 88 20.78 -33.95 3.30
CA ILE A 88 20.31 -33.37 4.58
C ILE A 88 20.26 -31.84 4.48
N GLY A 89 21.29 -31.21 3.92
CA GLY A 89 21.31 -29.76 3.69
C GLY A 89 20.18 -29.29 2.78
N ALA A 90 19.91 -30.02 1.69
CA ALA A 90 18.83 -29.70 0.77
C ALA A 90 17.44 -29.84 1.42
N VAL A 91 17.23 -30.89 2.22
CA VAL A 91 15.98 -31.10 2.96
C VAL A 91 15.76 -29.98 3.97
N MET A 92 16.79 -29.61 4.74
CA MET A 92 16.71 -28.52 5.71
C MET A 92 16.46 -27.16 5.04
N ALA A 93 17.14 -26.86 3.93
CA ALA A 93 16.91 -25.63 3.17
C ALA A 93 15.48 -25.56 2.62
N THR A 94 14.95 -26.69 2.16
CA THR A 94 13.57 -26.78 1.65
C THR A 94 12.56 -26.54 2.77
N LEU A 95 12.77 -27.13 3.95
CA LEU A 95 11.91 -26.91 5.12
C LEU A 95 11.94 -25.45 5.57
N VAL A 96 13.11 -24.81 5.59
CA VAL A 96 13.24 -23.38 5.92
C VAL A 96 12.54 -22.51 4.87
N ALA A 97 12.70 -22.80 3.59
CA ALA A 97 12.01 -22.06 2.53
C ALA A 97 10.48 -22.15 2.67
N ILE A 98 9.94 -23.33 2.96
CA ILE A 98 8.51 -23.53 3.23
C ILE A 98 8.08 -22.75 4.48
N ALA A 99 8.87 -22.77 5.55
CA ALA A 99 8.59 -22.00 6.76
C ALA A 99 8.56 -20.49 6.50
N VAL A 100 9.48 -19.96 5.68
CA VAL A 100 9.50 -18.55 5.28
C VAL A 100 8.29 -18.20 4.42
N LEU A 101 7.98 -19.01 3.40
CA LEU A 101 6.82 -18.80 2.52
C LEU A 101 5.50 -18.80 3.30
N THR A 102 5.33 -19.74 4.24
CA THR A 102 4.14 -19.81 5.10
C THR A 102 4.04 -18.58 6.01
N LEU A 103 5.15 -18.14 6.61
CA LEU A 103 5.18 -16.91 7.41
C LEU A 103 4.81 -15.68 6.57
N LEU A 104 5.34 -15.57 5.36
CA LEU A 104 5.08 -14.47 4.43
C LEU A 104 3.61 -14.45 4.01
N PHE A 105 3.06 -15.62 3.67
CA PHE A 105 1.65 -15.77 3.33
C PHE A 105 0.73 -15.35 4.48
N PHE A 106 1.01 -15.80 5.71
CA PHE A 106 0.24 -15.42 6.89
C PHE A 106 0.39 -13.93 7.21
N GLY A 107 1.59 -13.36 7.08
CA GLY A 107 1.86 -11.94 7.28
C GLY A 107 1.08 -11.07 6.29
N VAL A 108 1.14 -11.38 4.99
CA VAL A 108 0.38 -10.69 3.95
C VAL A 108 -1.13 -10.84 4.18
N ARG A 109 -1.61 -12.05 4.48
CA ARG A 109 -3.02 -12.29 4.79
C ARG A 109 -3.50 -11.47 5.98
N MET A 110 -2.70 -11.40 7.05
CA MET A 110 -3.04 -10.62 8.24
C MET A 110 -3.01 -9.12 7.96
N LEU A 111 -2.05 -8.65 7.16
CA LEU A 111 -1.96 -7.26 6.70
C LEU A 111 -3.19 -6.88 5.85
N VAL A 112 -3.57 -7.72 4.88
CA VAL A 112 -4.76 -7.49 4.05
C VAL A 112 -6.02 -7.46 4.92
N ARG A 113 -6.13 -8.35 5.91
CA ARG A 113 -7.27 -8.39 6.83
C ARG A 113 -7.30 -7.16 7.74
N TYR A 114 -6.14 -6.69 8.20
CA TYR A 114 -5.99 -5.48 9.01
C TYR A 114 -6.34 -4.22 8.23
N VAL A 115 -5.82 -4.07 6.99
CA VAL A 115 -6.14 -2.95 6.11
C VAL A 115 -7.62 -2.96 5.74
N ARG A 116 -8.18 -4.13 5.41
CA ARG A 116 -9.63 -4.27 5.19
C ARG A 116 -10.44 -3.93 6.44
N GLY A 117 -9.98 -4.30 7.63
CA GLY A 117 -10.61 -3.92 8.90
C GLY A 117 -10.57 -2.42 9.12
N LEU A 118 -9.42 -1.77 8.88
CA LEU A 118 -9.27 -0.31 8.98
C LEU A 118 -10.14 0.45 7.97
N TRP A 119 -10.38 -0.16 6.79
CA TRP A 119 -11.24 0.42 5.75
C TRP A 119 -12.73 0.17 6.02
N ARG A 120 -13.07 -0.95 6.67
CA ARG A 120 -14.44 -1.33 7.00
C ARG A 120 -14.92 -0.69 8.31
N ASP A 121 -14.00 -0.47 9.25
CA ASP A 121 -14.21 0.20 10.53
C ASP A 121 -13.79 1.68 10.46
N ARG A 122 -14.10 2.38 9.37
CA ARG A 122 -14.13 3.86 9.39
C ARG A 122 -15.53 4.34 9.82
N PRO A 123 -15.82 4.51 11.12
CA PRO A 123 -16.95 5.31 11.60
C PRO A 123 -16.66 6.83 11.47
N LEU A 124 -15.77 7.22 10.54
CA LEU A 124 -15.39 8.60 10.27
C LEU A 124 -16.27 9.23 9.19
N ALA A 125 -17.02 8.45 8.38
CA ALA A 125 -17.97 9.04 7.43
C ALA A 125 -19.09 9.84 8.12
N ARG A 126 -19.42 9.54 9.38
CA ARG A 126 -20.49 10.24 10.14
C ARG A 126 -20.00 11.34 11.08
N ARG A 127 -18.75 11.25 11.56
CA ARG A 127 -18.14 12.28 12.43
C ARG A 127 -17.33 13.30 11.65
N ALA A 128 -16.64 12.90 10.58
CA ALA A 128 -16.03 13.87 9.67
C ALA A 128 -17.14 14.67 8.97
N ALA A 129 -18.27 14.09 8.58
CA ALA A 129 -19.40 14.88 8.06
C ALA A 129 -19.94 15.92 9.07
N ALA A 130 -19.94 15.61 10.38
CA ALA A 130 -20.43 16.52 11.42
C ALA A 130 -19.38 17.57 11.88
N ASP A 131 -18.10 17.21 11.93
CA ASP A 131 -17.00 18.15 12.24
C ASP A 131 -16.61 18.98 11.00
N ILE A 132 -16.81 18.48 9.78
CA ILE A 132 -16.69 19.26 8.53
C ILE A 132 -17.84 20.27 8.45
N ASP A 133 -19.06 19.93 8.87
CA ASP A 133 -20.18 20.88 8.92
C ASP A 133 -19.91 22.06 9.89
N ALA A 134 -19.25 21.80 11.02
CA ALA A 134 -18.92 22.84 12.01
C ALA A 134 -17.60 23.59 11.72
N SER A 135 -16.60 22.94 11.12
CA SER A 135 -15.28 23.54 10.86
C SER A 135 -15.11 24.07 9.44
N SER A 136 -15.89 23.60 8.46
CA SER A 136 -15.83 24.06 7.05
C SER A 136 -16.71 25.28 6.79
N ALA A 137 -17.60 25.65 7.71
CA ALA A 137 -18.33 26.93 7.66
C ALA A 137 -17.42 28.15 7.91
N ALA A 138 -16.13 27.96 8.22
CA ALA A 138 -15.21 29.03 8.63
C ALA A 138 -14.02 29.27 7.68
N VAL A 139 -13.89 28.57 6.55
CA VAL A 139 -12.80 28.82 5.59
C VAL A 139 -13.39 29.13 4.21
N ALA A 140 -13.51 30.43 3.95
CA ALA A 140 -14.08 31.02 2.75
C ALA A 140 -13.48 30.48 1.45
N GLY A 141 -14.27 29.68 0.73
CA GLY A 141 -14.33 29.64 -0.72
C GLY A 141 -15.79 29.83 -1.09
N VAL A 142 -16.12 31.00 -1.65
CA VAL A 142 -17.45 31.51 -2.03
C VAL A 142 -18.61 30.51 -1.81
N ASP A 143 -19.39 30.73 -0.74
CA ASP A 143 -20.63 30.01 -0.40
C ASP A 143 -21.77 30.26 -1.41
N ALA A 144 -21.50 30.12 -2.71
CA ALA A 144 -22.53 30.07 -3.73
C ALA A 144 -23.08 28.64 -3.78
N GLU A 145 -24.40 28.51 -3.61
CA GLU A 145 -25.07 27.22 -3.81
C GLU A 145 -24.87 26.78 -5.28
N PRO A 146 -24.38 25.55 -5.53
CA PRO A 146 -24.14 25.08 -6.89
C PRO A 146 -25.41 25.08 -7.74
N ASP A 147 -25.30 25.42 -9.02
CA ASP A 147 -26.45 25.32 -9.93
C ASP A 147 -26.84 23.85 -10.16
N ALA A 148 -27.91 23.42 -9.48
CA ALA A 148 -28.45 22.07 -9.57
C ALA A 148 -28.89 21.69 -11.00
N ALA A 149 -29.27 22.65 -11.85
CA ALA A 149 -29.64 22.36 -13.24
C ALA A 149 -28.41 22.03 -14.10
N VAL A 150 -27.28 22.70 -13.84
CA VAL A 150 -26.00 22.39 -14.49
C VAL A 150 -25.50 21.02 -14.06
N ILE A 151 -25.57 20.71 -12.75
CA ILE A 151 -25.18 19.40 -12.23
C ILE A 151 -26.01 18.27 -12.83
N ARG A 152 -27.35 18.41 -12.85
CA ARG A 152 -28.22 17.39 -13.48
C ARG A 152 -27.87 17.17 -14.94
N ARG A 153 -27.65 18.25 -15.70
CA ARG A 153 -27.28 18.16 -17.12
C ARG A 153 -25.96 17.43 -17.32
N GLY A 154 -24.96 17.70 -16.48
CA GLY A 154 -23.68 17.01 -16.54
C GLY A 154 -23.77 15.53 -16.19
N ILE A 155 -24.59 15.16 -15.21
CA ILE A 155 -24.85 13.75 -14.88
C ILE A 155 -25.54 13.03 -16.06
N ASP A 156 -26.52 13.67 -16.70
CA ASP A 156 -27.20 13.13 -17.88
C ASP A 156 -26.27 13.02 -19.10
N GLU A 157 -25.29 13.92 -19.24
CA GLU A 157 -24.22 13.82 -20.24
C GLU A 157 -23.28 12.66 -19.93
N ALA A 158 -22.77 12.56 -18.70
CA ALA A 158 -21.88 11.47 -18.29
C ALA A 158 -22.51 10.08 -18.49
N LEU A 159 -23.82 9.95 -18.23
CA LEU A 159 -24.59 8.74 -18.51
C LEU A 159 -24.71 8.44 -20.01
N ARG A 160 -24.69 9.44 -20.89
CA ARG A 160 -24.63 9.21 -22.34
C ARG A 160 -23.22 8.86 -22.78
N THR A 161 -22.21 9.59 -22.29
CA THR A 161 -20.80 9.37 -22.64
C THR A 161 -20.34 7.96 -22.29
N ILE A 162 -20.76 7.42 -21.15
CA ILE A 162 -20.32 6.09 -20.71
C ILE A 162 -20.76 4.94 -21.64
N ASP A 163 -21.80 5.15 -22.44
CA ASP A 163 -22.35 4.16 -23.38
C ASP A 163 -21.81 4.33 -24.81
N VAL A 164 -21.12 5.44 -25.12
CA VAL A 164 -20.72 5.80 -26.49
C VAL A 164 -19.38 5.20 -26.89
N ASP A 165 -18.41 5.15 -25.98
CA ASP A 165 -17.06 4.73 -26.33
C ASP A 165 -16.91 3.19 -26.28
N PRO A 166 -16.39 2.54 -27.34
CA PRO A 166 -16.24 1.08 -27.38
C PRO A 166 -15.28 0.53 -26.32
N ALA A 167 -14.35 1.34 -25.80
CA ALA A 167 -13.41 0.95 -24.75
C ALA A 167 -13.99 1.25 -23.34
N PRO A 168 -14.18 0.23 -22.48
CA PRO A 168 -14.76 0.43 -21.14
C PRO A 168 -13.95 1.41 -20.27
N GLY A 169 -12.62 1.32 -20.30
CA GLY A 169 -11.75 2.20 -19.51
C GLY A 169 -11.88 3.66 -19.91
N ASP A 170 -11.83 3.94 -21.21
CA ASP A 170 -11.93 5.31 -21.74
C ASP A 170 -13.31 5.91 -21.48
N SER A 171 -14.36 5.09 -21.52
CA SER A 171 -15.73 5.48 -21.18
C SER A 171 -15.88 5.91 -19.72
N ILE A 172 -15.28 5.16 -18.79
CA ILE A 172 -15.27 5.49 -17.35
C ILE A 172 -14.52 6.80 -17.11
N VAL A 173 -13.36 6.97 -17.78
CA VAL A 173 -12.56 8.20 -17.69
C VAL A 173 -13.32 9.40 -18.23
N ALA A 174 -13.90 9.29 -19.42
CA ALA A 174 -14.66 10.36 -20.04
C ALA A 174 -15.89 10.76 -19.21
N ALA A 175 -16.61 9.79 -18.65
CA ALA A 175 -17.75 10.05 -17.79
C ALA A 175 -17.35 10.78 -16.48
N TRP A 176 -16.23 10.41 -15.87
CA TRP A 176 -15.71 11.12 -14.70
C TRP A 176 -15.29 12.55 -15.03
N VAL A 177 -14.54 12.75 -16.12
CA VAL A 177 -14.08 14.07 -16.55
C VAL A 177 -15.26 15.00 -16.86
N GLY A 178 -16.30 14.51 -17.54
CA GLY A 178 -17.52 15.30 -17.77
C GLY A 178 -18.24 15.69 -16.48
N LEU A 179 -18.14 14.87 -15.43
CA LEU A 179 -18.68 15.21 -14.11
C LEU A 179 -17.82 16.29 -13.40
N GLU A 180 -16.50 16.27 -13.56
CA GLU A 180 -15.61 17.33 -13.05
C GLU A 180 -15.86 18.68 -13.74
N GLU A 181 -16.08 18.66 -15.06
CA GLU A 181 -16.48 19.85 -15.83
C GLU A 181 -17.82 20.39 -15.33
N SER A 182 -18.81 19.53 -15.15
CA SER A 182 -20.12 19.92 -14.62
C SER A 182 -20.05 20.51 -13.21
N ALA A 183 -19.22 19.94 -12.32
CA ALA A 183 -19.00 20.49 -10.99
C ALA A 183 -18.37 21.88 -11.05
N THR A 184 -17.48 22.12 -12.01
CA THR A 184 -16.80 23.40 -12.23
C THR A 184 -17.78 24.45 -12.75
N ASP A 185 -18.61 24.07 -13.72
CA ASP A 185 -19.63 24.92 -14.33
C ASP A 185 -20.75 25.29 -13.36
N ALA A 186 -21.00 24.47 -12.33
CA ALA A 186 -22.00 24.74 -11.30
C ALA A 186 -21.66 25.95 -10.41
N GLY A 187 -20.46 26.52 -10.50
CA GLY A 187 -20.15 27.87 -10.00
C GLY A 187 -19.82 27.99 -8.51
N ALA A 188 -19.65 26.87 -7.80
CA ALA A 188 -19.46 26.86 -6.34
C ALA A 188 -18.02 27.14 -5.87
N GLY A 189 -17.08 27.39 -6.78
CA GLY A 189 -15.69 27.75 -6.48
C GLY A 189 -14.86 26.63 -5.83
N ARG A 190 -13.65 26.42 -6.34
CA ARG A 190 -12.69 25.44 -5.80
C ARG A 190 -11.69 26.11 -4.85
N ALA A 191 -11.36 25.48 -3.73
CA ALA A 191 -10.32 26.01 -2.85
C ALA A 191 -8.92 25.87 -3.50
N PRO A 192 -7.93 26.74 -3.18
CA PRO A 192 -6.63 26.71 -3.85
C PRO A 192 -5.84 25.39 -3.68
N HIS A 193 -6.08 24.68 -2.59
CA HIS A 193 -5.43 23.41 -2.26
C HIS A 193 -6.29 22.19 -2.59
N GLU A 194 -7.52 22.39 -3.07
CA GLU A 194 -8.47 21.33 -3.36
C GLU A 194 -8.23 20.78 -4.76
N THR A 195 -8.04 19.46 -4.87
CA THR A 195 -7.87 18.79 -6.15
C THR A 195 -9.18 18.77 -6.95
N PRO A 196 -9.15 18.59 -8.30
CA PRO A 196 -10.37 18.49 -9.10
C PRO A 196 -11.29 17.37 -8.59
N SER A 197 -10.74 16.21 -8.26
CA SER A 197 -11.51 15.09 -7.73
C SER A 197 -12.18 15.41 -6.39
N GLU A 198 -11.44 16.02 -5.44
CA GLU A 198 -11.99 16.41 -4.13
C GLU A 198 -13.11 17.45 -4.28
N PHE A 199 -12.92 18.42 -5.17
CA PHE A 199 -13.92 19.41 -5.53
C PHE A 199 -15.19 18.76 -6.08
N THR A 200 -15.05 17.87 -7.06
CA THR A 200 -16.19 17.16 -7.66
C THR A 200 -16.93 16.32 -6.63
N VAL A 201 -16.22 15.60 -5.74
CA VAL A 201 -16.85 14.85 -4.65
C VAL A 201 -17.61 15.79 -3.70
N ARG A 202 -17.05 16.95 -3.35
CA ARG A 202 -17.70 17.93 -2.49
C ARG A 202 -18.96 18.53 -3.12
N ILE A 203 -18.90 18.91 -4.40
CA ILE A 203 -20.02 19.54 -5.11
C ILE A 203 -21.11 18.53 -5.42
N ILE A 204 -20.76 17.44 -6.10
CA ILE A 204 -21.73 16.43 -6.56
C ILE A 204 -22.25 15.60 -5.38
N GLY A 205 -21.39 15.28 -4.40
CA GLY A 205 -21.74 14.49 -3.22
C GLY A 205 -22.43 15.27 -2.10
N ARG A 206 -22.80 16.54 -2.31
CA ARG A 206 -23.37 17.42 -1.28
C ARG A 206 -24.73 16.93 -0.75
N ARG A 207 -25.54 16.27 -1.59
CA ARG A 207 -26.85 15.73 -1.17
C ARG A 207 -26.70 14.45 -0.36
N ALA A 208 -27.59 14.25 0.61
CA ALA A 208 -27.60 13.05 1.42
C ALA A 208 -27.92 11.80 0.57
N GLY A 209 -27.16 10.71 0.80
CA GLY A 209 -27.44 9.41 0.19
C GLY A 209 -26.64 9.07 -1.07
N ILE A 210 -25.98 10.05 -1.71
CA ILE A 210 -25.24 9.82 -2.98
C ILE A 210 -23.72 9.76 -2.84
N ALA A 211 -23.17 10.10 -1.66
CA ALA A 211 -21.72 10.14 -1.45
C ALA A 211 -21.03 8.79 -1.75
N ALA A 212 -21.71 7.67 -1.48
CA ALA A 212 -21.17 6.34 -1.76
C ALA A 212 -21.01 6.09 -3.27
N ASP A 213 -21.97 6.53 -4.09
CA ASP A 213 -21.95 6.36 -5.54
C ASP A 213 -20.88 7.25 -6.18
N VAL A 214 -20.77 8.51 -5.73
CA VAL A 214 -19.72 9.44 -6.19
C VAL A 214 -18.32 8.90 -5.90
N VAL A 215 -18.10 8.40 -4.67
CA VAL A 215 -16.80 7.81 -4.28
C VAL A 215 -16.54 6.47 -4.99
N GLY A 216 -17.59 5.69 -5.27
CA GLY A 216 -17.50 4.45 -6.04
C GLY A 216 -17.01 4.72 -7.47
N LEU A 217 -17.59 5.73 -8.13
CA LEU A 217 -17.18 6.15 -9.46
C LEU A 217 -15.75 6.71 -9.48
N LEU A 218 -15.39 7.58 -8.52
CA LEU A 218 -14.02 8.11 -8.37
C LEU A 218 -12.99 6.98 -8.27
N ARG A 219 -13.29 5.94 -7.47
CA ARG A 219 -12.36 4.81 -7.31
C ARG A 219 -12.15 4.06 -8.63
N LEU A 220 -13.22 3.84 -9.41
CA LEU A 220 -13.09 3.19 -10.72
C LEU A 220 -12.23 4.03 -11.67
N TYR A 221 -12.47 5.35 -11.73
CA TYR A 221 -11.65 6.28 -12.48
C TYR A 221 -10.16 6.21 -12.09
N GLU A 222 -9.85 6.29 -10.80
CA GLU A 222 -8.47 6.24 -10.31
C GLU A 222 -7.79 4.90 -10.63
N GLN A 223 -8.52 3.79 -10.50
CA GLN A 223 -8.00 2.45 -10.82
C GLN A 223 -7.68 2.31 -12.31
N VAL A 224 -8.56 2.81 -13.18
CA VAL A 224 -8.35 2.77 -14.64
C VAL A 224 -7.20 3.70 -15.04
N ARG A 225 -7.21 4.95 -14.56
CA ARG A 225 -6.26 5.97 -15.03
C ARG A 225 -4.87 5.84 -14.42
N PHE A 226 -4.80 5.47 -13.14
CA PHE A 226 -3.54 5.45 -12.38
C PHE A 226 -3.22 4.07 -11.79
N GLY A 227 -4.22 3.22 -11.58
CA GLY A 227 -4.06 1.91 -10.94
C GLY A 227 -3.70 0.76 -11.89
N GLY A 228 -3.63 1.00 -13.20
CA GLY A 228 -3.31 -0.04 -14.19
C GLY A 228 -4.41 -1.07 -14.41
N LEU A 229 -5.64 -0.79 -13.95
CA LEU A 229 -6.81 -1.64 -14.22
C LEU A 229 -7.17 -1.56 -15.71
N VAL A 230 -7.15 -2.70 -16.40
CA VAL A 230 -7.74 -2.83 -17.73
C VAL A 230 -9.22 -3.13 -17.53
N ALA A 231 -10.06 -2.09 -17.62
CA ALA A 231 -11.49 -2.20 -17.35
C ALA A 231 -12.21 -3.09 -18.37
N ASP A 232 -13.16 -3.88 -17.87
CA ASP A 232 -14.08 -4.65 -18.69
C ASP A 232 -15.52 -4.08 -18.65
N GLU A 233 -16.45 -4.76 -19.31
CA GLU A 233 -17.84 -4.33 -19.37
C GLU A 233 -18.56 -4.37 -18.00
N ARG A 234 -18.08 -5.19 -17.05
CA ARG A 234 -18.62 -5.19 -15.68
C ARG A 234 -18.21 -3.93 -14.94
N ASP A 235 -16.98 -3.47 -15.15
CA ASP A 235 -16.51 -2.21 -14.57
C ASP A 235 -17.29 -1.02 -15.14
N ARG A 236 -17.55 -1.02 -16.47
CA ARG A 236 -18.42 -0.01 -17.10
C ARG A 236 -19.83 -0.03 -16.51
N ALA A 237 -20.43 -1.22 -16.37
CA ALA A 237 -21.76 -1.37 -15.78
C ALA A 237 -21.80 -0.89 -14.31
N ALA A 238 -20.73 -1.11 -13.54
CA ALA A 238 -20.60 -0.62 -12.17
C ALA A 238 -20.49 0.92 -12.13
N ALA A 239 -19.71 1.52 -13.02
CA ALA A 239 -19.63 2.98 -13.16
C ALA A 239 -20.98 3.59 -13.58
N ALA A 240 -21.68 2.97 -14.53
CA ALA A 240 -23.03 3.39 -14.95
C ALA A 240 -24.05 3.27 -13.81
N ALA A 241 -23.93 2.24 -12.96
CA ALA A 241 -24.77 2.11 -11.77
C ALA A 241 -24.51 3.23 -10.76
N CYS A 242 -23.24 3.60 -10.53
CA CYS A 242 -22.89 4.75 -9.69
C CYS A 242 -23.49 6.04 -10.26
N LEU A 243 -23.33 6.31 -11.56
CA LEU A 243 -23.91 7.49 -12.21
C LEU A 243 -25.44 7.56 -12.05
N ARG A 244 -26.15 6.43 -12.15
CA ARG A 244 -27.60 6.37 -11.91
C ARG A 244 -27.96 6.68 -10.46
N GLY A 245 -27.21 6.16 -9.48
CA GLY A 245 -27.41 6.52 -8.07
C GLY A 245 -27.22 8.02 -7.80
N ILE A 246 -26.19 8.61 -8.42
CA ILE A 246 -25.95 10.06 -8.38
C ILE A 246 -27.12 10.82 -9.01
N GLN A 247 -27.60 10.39 -10.19
CA GLN A 247 -28.73 11.01 -10.88
C GLN A 247 -30.00 11.00 -10.02
N GLU A 248 -30.30 9.87 -9.37
CA GLU A 248 -31.47 9.72 -8.49
C GLU A 248 -31.43 10.69 -7.31
N GLY A 249 -30.27 10.92 -6.70
CA GLY A 249 -30.17 11.90 -5.62
C GLY A 249 -30.24 13.35 -6.07
N TRP A 250 -29.98 13.65 -7.34
CA TRP A 250 -30.06 15.00 -7.92
C TRP A 250 -31.39 15.35 -8.60
N ARG A 251 -32.28 14.36 -8.76
CA ARG A 251 -33.70 14.59 -9.09
C ARG A 251 -34.41 15.40 -7.99
#